data_AF-A0A536EJR5-F1
#
_entry.id   AF-A0A536EJR5-F1
#
_cell.length_a   1.000
_cell.length_b   1.000
_cell.length_c   1.000
_cell.angle_alpha   90.00
_cell.angle_beta   90.00
_cell.angle_gamma   90.00
#
_symmetry.space_group_name_H-M   'P 1'
#
loop_
_entity.id
_entity.type
_entity.pdbx_description
1 polymer ?
#
loop_
_entity_poly.entity_id
_entity_poly.type
_entity_poly.pdbx_seq_one_letter_code
_entity_poly.pdbx_strand_id
1 'polypeptide(L)'
;MSDREHTDAWAALVRTAGAVRVASVTEVETGDEPRWRLWFRPLVVSAIAAAAVAICFTALVRSAAPVAADGGADSTLFSLTNQDRSSNGVRSLSFNGTLQSIGEGASYRCGGITVYGRSVDMIQRHYFSHVIAGCGQYVFSMMQAYGVHYRSAGENIGWVDNETNGGSAASYINGQFMNSPDHRSNILNGNYTSMGAGSAFSSNWSCSCGGPYPNAWMFSEEFAQLASSSPPPPPRPRPAPRPAPRPVFANAPRNSPAPPPPAQPPATTAPALAPTPTPTPTPTPIPAALQASAVPAPPTYQYPGLLPSSVESVLEAFLLF
;
A
#
# COMPACT_ATOMS: atom_id res chain seq x y z
N MET A 1 2.58 -18.74 -44.52
CA MET A 1 2.76 -17.29 -44.72
C MET A 1 3.33 -16.77 -43.40
N SER A 2 4.66 -16.90 -43.21
CA SER A 2 5.39 -16.43 -42.00
C SER A 2 6.93 -16.55 -42.14
N ASP A 3 7.45 -17.31 -43.11
CA ASP A 3 8.92 -17.48 -43.24
C ASP A 3 9.59 -16.61 -44.31
N ARG A 4 8.83 -15.97 -45.22
CA ARG A 4 9.42 -15.08 -46.25
C ARG A 4 9.69 -13.66 -45.76
N GLU A 5 8.92 -13.17 -44.79
CA GLU A 5 9.04 -11.80 -44.29
C GLU A 5 10.31 -11.60 -43.45
N HIS A 6 10.76 -12.66 -42.76
CA HIS A 6 12.00 -12.64 -41.98
C HIS A 6 13.27 -12.63 -42.87
N THR A 7 13.25 -13.30 -44.02
CA THR A 7 14.38 -13.30 -44.96
C THR A 7 14.55 -11.97 -45.69
N ASP A 8 13.44 -11.26 -45.96
CA ASP A 8 13.47 -9.98 -46.66
C ASP A 8 14.01 -8.84 -45.79
N ALA A 9 13.74 -8.88 -44.48
CA ALA A 9 14.29 -7.94 -43.50
C ALA A 9 15.82 -8.07 -43.35
N TRP A 10 16.34 -9.31 -43.37
CA TRP A 10 17.79 -9.56 -43.32
C TRP A 10 18.49 -9.16 -44.63
N ALA A 11 17.88 -9.41 -45.79
CA ALA A 11 18.42 -8.96 -47.07
C ALA A 11 18.39 -7.43 -47.23
N ALA A 12 17.40 -6.74 -46.64
CA ALA A 12 17.34 -5.28 -46.61
C ALA A 12 18.45 -4.67 -45.72
N LEU A 13 18.77 -5.31 -44.59
CA LEU A 13 19.83 -4.87 -43.66
C LEU A 13 21.25 -5.01 -44.27
N VAL A 14 21.49 -6.05 -45.08
CA VAL A 14 22.77 -6.24 -45.77
C VAL A 14 22.91 -5.30 -46.97
N ARG A 15 21.80 -4.91 -47.62
CA ARG A 15 21.81 -3.92 -48.72
C ARG A 15 22.11 -2.49 -48.25
N THR A 16 21.68 -2.10 -47.05
CA THR A 16 21.99 -0.77 -46.50
C THR A 16 23.43 -0.68 -45.95
N ALA A 17 24.04 -1.79 -45.54
CA ALA A 17 25.45 -1.84 -45.14
C ALA A 17 26.44 -1.71 -46.32
N GLY A 18 26.01 -1.99 -47.56
CA GLY A 18 26.83 -1.85 -48.77
C GLY A 18 26.84 -0.44 -49.39
N ALA A 19 25.98 0.47 -48.93
CA ALA A 19 25.77 1.77 -49.56
C ALA A 19 26.64 2.92 -49.01
N VAL A 20 27.54 2.65 -48.06
CA VAL A 20 28.51 3.64 -47.56
C VAL A 20 29.90 3.32 -48.11
N ARG A 21 30.08 3.51 -49.41
CA ARG A 21 31.40 3.80 -50.01
C ARG A 21 31.24 4.89 -51.05
N VAL A 22 31.50 6.10 -50.56
CA VAL A 22 31.99 7.33 -51.20
C VAL A 22 32.15 7.27 -52.72
N ALA A 23 31.37 8.11 -53.39
CA ALA A 23 31.61 8.53 -54.76
C ALA A 23 32.87 9.41 -54.87
N SER A 24 33.74 8.99 -55.79
CA SER A 24 34.58 9.77 -56.71
C SER A 24 35.54 10.85 -56.20
N VAL A 25 36.83 10.62 -56.41
CA VAL A 25 37.71 11.60 -57.09
C VAL A 25 38.65 10.82 -58.02
N THR A 26 38.38 10.86 -59.32
CA THR A 26 39.41 10.76 -60.35
C THR A 26 40.19 12.06 -60.34
N GLU A 27 41.50 12.03 -60.09
CA GLU A 27 42.36 13.05 -60.67
C GLU A 27 43.77 12.53 -60.95
N VAL A 28 44.28 13.13 -62.02
CA VAL A 28 45.45 12.87 -62.84
C VAL A 28 46.76 13.00 -62.06
N GLU A 29 47.71 12.14 -62.39
CA GLU A 29 49.11 12.23 -61.98
C GLU A 29 49.77 13.45 -62.65
N THR A 30 50.30 14.40 -61.86
CA THR A 30 51.59 15.09 -62.09
C THR A 30 51.89 16.06 -60.94
N GLY A 31 53.13 16.06 -60.44
CA GLY A 31 53.74 17.25 -59.82
C GLY A 31 54.12 17.12 -58.34
N ASP A 32 55.42 17.26 -58.08
CA ASP A 32 56.08 17.32 -56.78
C ASP A 32 55.39 18.24 -55.75
N GLU A 33 55.11 17.75 -54.54
CA GLU A 33 54.67 18.58 -53.40
C GLU A 33 55.41 18.23 -52.09
N PRO A 34 55.66 19.22 -51.18
CA PRO A 34 56.71 19.17 -50.18
C PRO A 34 56.32 18.51 -48.85
N ARG A 35 57.33 17.94 -48.21
CA ARG A 35 57.32 16.94 -47.10
C ARG A 35 56.83 17.41 -45.72
N TRP A 36 55.97 18.43 -45.60
CA TRP A 36 55.52 18.94 -44.29
C TRP A 36 54.13 18.46 -43.84
N ARG A 37 53.39 17.73 -44.67
CA ARG A 37 52.01 17.26 -44.37
C ARG A 37 51.91 15.86 -43.70
N LEU A 38 52.92 15.45 -42.94
CA LEU A 38 52.95 14.14 -42.25
C LEU A 38 52.68 14.18 -40.73
N TRP A 39 52.29 15.33 -40.15
CA TRP A 39 52.14 15.47 -38.70
C TRP A 39 50.70 15.61 -38.16
N PHE A 40 49.66 15.54 -39.01
CA PHE A 40 48.26 15.73 -38.55
C PHE A 40 47.29 14.61 -38.98
N ARG A 41 47.66 13.33 -38.78
CA ARG A 41 46.78 12.19 -39.14
C ARG A 41 46.50 11.12 -38.06
N PRO A 42 46.41 11.42 -36.74
CA PRO A 42 45.81 10.43 -35.82
C PRO A 42 44.63 10.95 -34.97
N LEU A 43 43.77 11.85 -35.47
CA LEU A 43 42.63 12.35 -34.67
C LEU A 43 41.22 12.07 -35.23
N VAL A 44 41.08 11.47 -36.42
CA VAL A 44 39.73 11.27 -37.02
C VAL A 44 39.24 9.82 -36.94
N VAL A 45 40.11 8.83 -36.78
CA VAL A 45 39.70 7.40 -36.76
C VAL A 45 39.23 6.93 -35.37
N SER A 46 39.63 7.61 -34.28
CA SER A 46 39.22 7.24 -32.91
C SER A 46 37.80 7.68 -32.52
N ALA A 47 37.16 8.57 -33.28
CA ALA A 47 35.86 9.14 -32.91
C ALA A 47 34.66 8.23 -33.27
N ILE A 48 34.78 7.39 -34.30
CA ILE A 48 33.66 6.58 -34.82
C ILE A 48 33.47 5.28 -34.00
N ALA A 49 34.56 4.67 -33.51
CA ALA A 49 34.48 3.48 -32.66
C ALA A 49 33.91 3.77 -31.27
N ALA A 50 34.14 4.96 -30.72
CA ALA A 50 33.58 5.38 -29.43
C ALA A 50 32.06 5.62 -29.50
N ALA A 51 31.53 6.07 -30.65
CA ALA A 51 30.10 6.32 -30.82
C ALA A 51 29.26 5.03 -30.93
N ALA A 52 29.79 3.96 -31.55
CA ALA A 52 29.07 2.69 -31.70
C ALA A 52 28.95 1.90 -30.39
N VAL A 53 29.95 1.97 -29.50
CA VAL A 53 29.90 1.38 -28.16
C VAL A 53 28.94 2.14 -27.24
N ALA A 54 28.83 3.46 -27.38
CA ALA A 54 27.89 4.28 -26.64
C ALA A 54 26.42 4.02 -27.03
N ILE A 55 26.14 3.74 -28.31
CA ILE A 55 24.78 3.44 -28.80
C ILE A 55 24.34 2.00 -28.44
N CYS A 56 25.27 1.05 -28.31
CA CYS A 56 24.94 -0.30 -27.81
C CYS A 56 24.73 -0.37 -26.29
N PHE A 57 25.25 0.59 -25.51
CA PHE A 57 25.02 0.64 -24.05
C PHE A 57 23.72 1.36 -23.64
N THR A 58 23.12 2.16 -24.53
CA THR A 58 21.84 2.85 -24.23
C THR A 58 20.59 2.02 -24.54
N ALA A 59 20.73 0.88 -25.24
CA ALA A 59 19.61 -0.01 -25.56
C ALA A 59 19.32 -1.08 -24.47
N LEU A 60 20.13 -1.15 -23.41
CA LEU A 60 19.95 -2.12 -22.31
C LEU A 60 19.82 -1.46 -20.93
N VAL A 61 19.26 -0.26 -20.88
CA VAL A 61 18.65 0.26 -19.65
C VAL A 61 17.20 0.55 -19.98
N ARG A 62 16.38 -0.51 -19.99
CA ARG A 62 14.94 -0.38 -19.78
C ARG A 62 14.84 0.16 -18.35
N SER A 63 14.83 1.49 -18.20
CA SER A 63 14.56 2.11 -16.91
C SER A 63 13.21 1.56 -16.46
N ALA A 64 13.22 0.70 -15.44
CA ALA A 64 12.01 0.41 -14.70
C ALA A 64 11.44 1.76 -14.29
N ALA A 65 10.20 2.06 -14.70
CA ALA A 65 9.54 3.29 -14.30
C ALA A 65 9.68 3.43 -12.77
N PRO A 66 9.93 4.63 -12.24
CA PRO A 66 10.05 4.82 -10.80
C PRO A 66 8.75 4.33 -10.15
N VAL A 67 8.84 3.22 -9.42
CA VAL A 67 7.76 2.75 -8.58
C VAL A 67 7.72 3.69 -7.40
N ALA A 68 6.71 4.56 -7.37
CA ALA A 68 6.53 5.52 -6.30
C ALA A 68 5.48 4.99 -5.32
N ALA A 69 5.90 4.85 -4.07
CA ALA A 69 5.05 4.84 -2.89
C ALA A 69 4.29 6.18 -2.79
N ASP A 70 3.00 6.15 -2.45
CA ASP A 70 2.17 7.35 -2.31
C ASP A 70 1.32 7.29 -1.03
N GLY A 71 1.82 7.94 0.02
CA GLY A 71 1.11 8.02 1.31
C GLY A 71 -0.25 8.77 1.24
N GLY A 72 -0.51 9.55 0.19
CA GLY A 72 -1.80 10.19 -0.06
C GLY A 72 -2.85 9.19 -0.54
N ALA A 73 -2.49 8.31 -1.48
CA ALA A 73 -3.35 7.22 -1.94
C ALA A 73 -3.62 6.22 -0.81
N ASP A 74 -2.59 5.86 -0.03
CA ASP A 74 -2.69 4.96 1.14
C ASP A 74 -3.67 5.50 2.19
N SER A 75 -3.50 6.76 2.58
CA SER A 75 -4.36 7.40 3.59
C SER A 75 -5.80 7.57 3.12
N THR A 76 -6.01 7.79 1.82
CA THR A 76 -7.33 7.82 1.20
C THR A 76 -8.00 6.44 1.29
N LEU A 77 -7.30 5.38 0.88
CA LEU A 77 -7.83 4.02 0.94
C LEU A 77 -8.18 3.63 2.39
N PHE A 78 -7.26 3.81 3.33
CA PHE A 78 -7.51 3.56 4.76
C PHE A 78 -8.76 4.28 5.30
N SER A 79 -8.95 5.55 4.91
CA SER A 79 -10.09 6.35 5.36
C SER A 79 -11.41 5.84 4.79
N LEU A 80 -11.43 5.48 3.50
CA LEU A 80 -12.61 4.92 2.84
C LEU A 80 -13.00 3.56 3.42
N THR A 81 -12.03 2.68 3.67
CA THR A 81 -12.27 1.38 4.32
C THR A 81 -12.94 1.57 5.69
N ASN A 82 -12.46 2.53 6.48
CA ASN A 82 -13.06 2.85 7.78
C ASN A 82 -14.42 3.54 7.69
N GLN A 83 -14.66 4.32 6.63
CA GLN A 83 -15.97 4.89 6.33
C GLN A 83 -16.98 3.78 6.00
N ASP A 84 -16.59 2.79 5.18
CA ASP A 84 -17.44 1.65 4.85
C ASP A 84 -17.73 0.79 6.09
N ARG A 85 -16.72 0.51 6.92
CA ARG A 85 -16.91 -0.21 8.19
C ARG A 85 -17.92 0.49 9.08
N SER A 86 -17.75 1.80 9.28
CA SER A 86 -18.64 2.60 10.13
C SER A 86 -20.07 2.62 9.57
N SER A 87 -20.21 2.75 8.26
CA SER A 87 -21.51 2.74 7.56
C SER A 87 -22.23 1.39 7.63
N ASN A 88 -21.49 0.30 7.82
CA ASN A 88 -22.01 -1.05 7.99
C ASN A 88 -22.05 -1.50 9.47
N GLY A 89 -21.88 -0.58 10.43
CA GLY A 89 -21.99 -0.86 11.86
C GLY A 89 -20.83 -1.66 12.45
N VAL A 90 -19.69 -1.75 11.75
CA VAL A 90 -18.47 -2.42 12.21
C VAL A 90 -17.48 -1.37 12.72
N ARG A 91 -16.77 -1.67 13.80
CA ARG A 91 -15.80 -0.74 14.40
C ARG A 91 -14.67 -0.41 13.42
N SER A 92 -14.29 0.86 13.33
CA SER A 92 -13.11 1.31 12.59
C SER A 92 -11.83 0.62 13.09
N LEU A 93 -10.92 0.33 12.17
CA LEU A 93 -9.61 -0.25 12.42
C LEU A 93 -8.63 0.83 12.83
N SER A 94 -7.74 0.49 13.75
CA SER A 94 -6.61 1.36 14.09
C SER A 94 -5.55 1.30 13.01
N PHE A 95 -5.02 2.46 12.64
CA PHE A 95 -3.88 2.53 11.73
C PHE A 95 -2.67 1.82 12.34
N ASN A 96 -1.98 0.99 11.54
CA ASN A 96 -0.75 0.34 11.91
C ASN A 96 0.32 0.54 10.83
N GLY A 97 1.35 1.32 11.14
CA GLY A 97 2.43 1.64 10.20
C GLY A 97 3.30 0.44 9.80
N THR A 98 3.35 -0.62 10.60
CA THR A 98 4.03 -1.87 10.21
C THR A 98 3.23 -2.58 9.14
N LEU A 99 1.91 -2.71 9.30
CA LEU A 99 1.04 -3.27 8.26
C LEU A 99 1.06 -2.43 6.98
N GLN A 100 1.06 -1.09 7.08
CA GLN A 100 1.20 -0.23 5.90
C GLN A 100 2.53 -0.49 5.18
N SER A 101 3.65 -0.52 5.91
CA SER A 101 4.95 -0.74 5.25
C SER A 101 5.02 -2.11 4.57
N ILE A 102 4.42 -3.15 5.16
CA ILE A 102 4.27 -4.49 4.55
C ILE A 102 3.44 -4.44 3.27
N GLY A 103 2.28 -3.77 3.28
CA GLY A 103 1.44 -3.61 2.10
C GLY A 103 2.14 -2.80 1.00
N GLU A 104 2.92 -1.78 1.37
CA GLU A 104 3.53 -0.88 0.40
C GLU A 104 4.84 -1.43 -0.17
N GLY A 105 5.95 -1.35 0.59
CA GLY A 105 7.30 -1.48 0.03
C GLY A 105 8.37 -2.05 0.96
N ALA A 106 8.01 -2.59 2.12
CA ALA A 106 8.95 -3.18 3.08
C ALA A 106 9.81 -4.30 2.45
N SER A 107 11.13 -4.27 2.68
CA SER A 107 12.02 -5.29 2.12
C SER A 107 11.97 -6.60 2.90
N TYR A 108 11.67 -7.70 2.23
CA TYR A 108 11.53 -9.02 2.84
C TYR A 108 12.44 -10.05 2.16
N ARG A 109 13.04 -10.93 2.98
CA ARG A 109 13.79 -12.08 2.48
C ARG A 109 12.88 -13.31 2.44
N CYS A 110 12.55 -13.74 1.23
CA CYS A 110 11.62 -14.83 0.97
C CYS A 110 12.35 -15.95 0.24
N GLY A 111 12.55 -17.12 0.86
CA GLY A 111 13.17 -18.28 0.18
C GLY A 111 14.52 -18.00 -0.49
N GLY A 112 15.34 -17.10 0.06
CA GLY A 112 16.65 -16.72 -0.49
C GLY A 112 16.64 -15.55 -1.48
N ILE A 113 15.48 -15.05 -1.90
CA ILE A 113 15.35 -13.85 -2.73
C ILE A 113 14.93 -12.63 -1.89
N THR A 114 15.29 -11.44 -2.34
CA THR A 114 14.72 -10.19 -1.80
C THR A 114 13.46 -9.86 -2.59
N VAL A 115 12.38 -9.60 -1.87
CA VAL A 115 11.12 -9.05 -2.40
C VAL A 115 10.81 -7.75 -1.65
N TYR A 116 9.88 -6.96 -2.18
CA TYR A 116 9.37 -5.76 -1.51
C TYR A 116 7.97 -6.02 -0.93
N GLY A 117 7.40 -4.99 -0.30
CA GLY A 117 6.02 -4.98 0.14
C GLY A 117 5.07 -5.17 -1.03
N ARG A 118 3.82 -5.52 -0.74
CA ARG A 118 2.90 -6.14 -1.71
C ARG A 118 2.71 -5.31 -2.97
N SER A 119 2.36 -4.04 -2.83
CA SER A 119 2.08 -3.15 -3.96
C SER A 119 3.31 -2.91 -4.81
N VAL A 120 4.47 -2.61 -4.19
CA VAL A 120 5.73 -2.41 -4.91
C VAL A 120 6.21 -3.69 -5.58
N ASP A 121 6.14 -4.84 -4.90
CA ASP A 121 6.63 -6.12 -5.42
C ASP A 121 5.84 -6.60 -6.64
N MET A 122 4.50 -6.48 -6.59
CA MET A 122 3.63 -6.83 -7.71
C MET A 122 3.91 -5.97 -8.95
N ILE A 123 4.17 -4.67 -8.76
CA ILE A 123 4.57 -3.79 -9.87
C ILE A 123 5.95 -4.18 -10.40
N GLN A 124 6.97 -4.22 -9.54
CA GLN A 124 8.36 -4.39 -9.95
C GLN A 124 8.65 -5.75 -10.58
N ARG A 125 7.93 -6.79 -10.12
CA ARG A 125 8.14 -8.17 -10.59
C ARG A 125 7.02 -8.67 -11.48
N HIS A 126 6.21 -7.76 -12.03
CA HIS A 126 5.30 -8.03 -13.15
C HIS A 126 4.32 -9.19 -12.88
N TYR A 127 3.69 -9.20 -11.71
CA TYR A 127 2.69 -10.21 -11.34
C TYR A 127 1.57 -9.61 -10.51
N PHE A 128 0.44 -10.30 -10.45
CA PHE A 128 -0.67 -9.98 -9.56
C PHE A 128 -1.11 -11.27 -8.89
N SER A 129 -0.83 -11.42 -7.58
CA SER A 129 -1.17 -12.61 -6.80
C SER A 129 -0.96 -12.40 -5.31
N HIS A 130 -1.80 -13.05 -4.49
CA HIS A 130 -1.58 -13.23 -3.06
C HIS A 130 -0.32 -14.08 -2.75
N VAL A 131 0.04 -14.98 -3.67
CA VAL A 131 1.29 -15.76 -3.55
C VAL A 131 2.45 -14.90 -4.04
N ILE A 132 3.44 -14.67 -3.18
CA ILE A 132 4.67 -13.95 -3.52
C ILE A 132 5.43 -14.77 -4.58
N ALA A 133 5.55 -14.21 -5.78
CA ALA A 133 6.18 -14.87 -6.91
C ALA A 133 7.63 -15.30 -6.61
N GLY A 134 8.03 -16.48 -7.07
CA GLY A 134 9.40 -16.99 -6.90
C GLY A 134 9.75 -17.60 -5.54
N CYS A 135 8.93 -17.42 -4.49
CA CYS A 135 9.15 -18.10 -3.20
C CYS A 135 7.92 -18.80 -2.62
N GLY A 136 6.71 -18.57 -3.15
CA GLY A 136 5.51 -19.33 -2.78
C GLY A 136 4.93 -18.99 -1.41
N GLN A 137 5.46 -17.98 -0.72
CA GLN A 137 4.92 -17.50 0.55
C GLN A 137 3.79 -16.48 0.34
N TYR A 138 3.07 -16.18 1.41
CA TYR A 138 2.02 -15.15 1.44
C TYR A 138 2.46 -13.97 2.30
N VAL A 139 1.76 -12.84 2.22
CA VAL A 139 2.05 -11.65 3.05
C VAL A 139 2.13 -11.96 4.55
N PHE A 140 1.42 -12.99 5.02
CA PHE A 140 1.44 -13.44 6.41
C PHE A 140 2.82 -13.87 6.92
N SER A 141 3.68 -14.44 6.06
CA SER A 141 5.06 -14.75 6.46
C SER A 141 5.89 -13.48 6.64
N MET A 142 5.59 -12.44 5.85
CA MET A 142 6.17 -11.11 6.01
C MET A 142 5.68 -10.46 7.31
N MET A 143 4.37 -10.51 7.60
CA MET A 143 3.80 -10.02 8.86
C MET A 143 4.51 -10.63 10.08
N GLN A 144 4.71 -11.96 10.09
CA GLN A 144 5.43 -12.64 11.17
C GLN A 144 6.89 -12.20 11.28
N ALA A 145 7.60 -12.08 10.15
CA ALA A 145 8.99 -11.63 10.13
C ALA A 145 9.18 -10.19 10.63
N TYR A 146 8.15 -9.35 10.45
CA TYR A 146 8.10 -7.98 10.96
C TYR A 146 7.56 -7.87 12.40
N GLY A 147 7.33 -8.99 13.08
CA GLY A 147 6.90 -9.02 14.49
C GLY A 147 5.42 -8.70 14.71
N VAL A 148 4.58 -8.82 13.67
CA VAL A 148 3.13 -8.67 13.81
C VAL A 148 2.56 -9.95 14.41
N HIS A 149 2.22 -9.90 15.70
CA HIS A 149 1.54 -10.99 16.39
C HIS A 149 0.02 -10.82 16.30
N TYR A 150 -0.64 -11.73 15.59
CA TYR A 150 -2.08 -11.65 15.33
C TYR A 150 -2.79 -12.98 15.61
N ARG A 151 -4.09 -12.92 15.90
CA ARG A 151 -4.98 -14.09 16.02
C ARG A 151 -5.59 -14.47 14.68
N SER A 152 -5.88 -13.46 13.86
CA SER A 152 -6.37 -13.58 12.48
C SER A 152 -5.79 -12.43 11.66
N ALA A 153 -5.60 -12.64 10.36
CA ALA A 153 -5.13 -11.63 9.42
C ALA A 153 -5.75 -11.87 8.04
N GLY A 154 -5.79 -10.83 7.23
CA GLY A 154 -6.32 -10.88 5.86
C GLY A 154 -5.61 -9.87 4.95
N GLU A 155 -5.70 -10.12 3.65
CA GLU A 155 -5.13 -9.28 2.59
C GLU A 155 -6.21 -9.02 1.54
N ASN A 156 -6.36 -7.77 1.11
CA ASN A 156 -7.03 -7.41 -0.15
C ASN A 156 -5.97 -6.85 -1.09
N ILE A 157 -6.00 -7.24 -2.37
CA ILE A 157 -5.14 -6.66 -3.42
C ILE A 157 -5.98 -6.25 -4.62
N GLY A 158 -5.65 -5.10 -5.21
CA GLY A 158 -6.39 -4.56 -6.34
C GLY A 158 -5.53 -3.63 -7.17
N TRP A 159 -5.81 -3.53 -8.46
CA TRP A 159 -5.18 -2.53 -9.31
C TRP A 159 -6.16 -1.90 -10.30
N VAL A 160 -5.80 -0.70 -10.74
CA VAL A 160 -6.52 0.08 -11.75
C VAL A 160 -5.52 0.72 -12.67
N ASP A 161 -5.84 0.83 -13.96
CA ASP A 161 -5.04 1.54 -14.95
C ASP A 161 -5.79 2.76 -15.48
N ASN A 162 -5.15 3.52 -16.38
CA ASN A 162 -5.67 4.75 -16.94
C ASN A 162 -6.02 5.83 -15.89
N GLU A 163 -5.40 5.78 -14.72
CA GLU A 163 -5.62 6.75 -13.64
C GLU A 163 -4.31 7.38 -13.18
N THR A 164 -4.26 8.70 -13.15
CA THR A 164 -3.05 9.47 -12.79
C THR A 164 -3.13 10.04 -11.38
N ASN A 165 -4.33 10.12 -10.80
CA ASN A 165 -4.58 10.62 -9.47
C ASN A 165 -4.72 9.46 -8.46
N GLY A 166 -3.80 9.36 -7.50
CA GLY A 166 -3.81 8.30 -6.49
C GLY A 166 -5.06 8.28 -5.61
N GLY A 167 -5.65 9.43 -5.30
CA GLY A 167 -6.90 9.52 -4.52
C GLY A 167 -8.12 8.99 -5.29
N SER A 168 -8.23 9.33 -6.58
CA SER A 168 -9.26 8.76 -7.47
C SER A 168 -9.08 7.25 -7.64
N ALA A 169 -7.84 6.78 -7.82
CA ALA A 169 -7.51 5.37 -7.92
C ALA A 169 -7.90 4.61 -6.64
N ALA A 170 -7.56 5.15 -5.47
CA ALA A 170 -7.93 4.58 -4.17
C ALA A 170 -9.45 4.50 -3.99
N SER A 171 -10.18 5.56 -4.37
CA SER A 171 -11.65 5.59 -4.32
C SER A 171 -12.28 4.53 -5.22
N TYR A 172 -11.77 4.40 -6.45
CA TYR A 172 -12.21 3.37 -7.39
C TYR A 172 -11.98 1.97 -6.81
N ILE A 173 -10.76 1.70 -6.33
CA ILE A 173 -10.39 0.38 -5.78
C ILE A 173 -11.19 0.02 -4.55
N ASN A 174 -11.39 0.95 -3.61
CA ASN A 174 -12.26 0.73 -2.46
C ASN A 174 -13.68 0.33 -2.90
N GLY A 175 -14.25 1.05 -3.87
CA GLY A 175 -15.54 0.70 -4.47
C GLY A 175 -15.56 -0.69 -5.09
N GLN A 176 -14.48 -1.07 -5.80
CA GLN A 176 -14.33 -2.42 -6.37
C GLN A 176 -14.23 -3.50 -5.28
N PHE A 177 -13.48 -3.27 -4.21
CA PHE A 177 -13.42 -4.19 -3.07
C PHE A 177 -14.79 -4.38 -2.42
N MET A 178 -15.54 -3.30 -2.18
CA MET A 178 -16.88 -3.39 -1.58
C MET A 178 -17.92 -4.06 -2.49
N ASN A 179 -17.71 -4.07 -3.80
CA ASN A 179 -18.53 -4.77 -4.79
C ASN A 179 -18.13 -6.25 -4.96
N SER A 180 -16.97 -6.66 -4.45
CA SER A 180 -16.52 -8.05 -4.47
C SER A 180 -16.84 -8.73 -3.12
N PRO A 181 -17.68 -9.79 -3.08
CA PRO A 181 -18.07 -10.42 -1.82
C PRO A 181 -16.89 -10.83 -0.92
N ASP A 182 -15.84 -11.39 -1.52
CA ASP A 182 -14.67 -11.89 -0.80
C ASP A 182 -13.84 -10.75 -0.18
N HIS A 183 -13.57 -9.69 -0.95
CA HIS A 183 -12.84 -8.51 -0.44
C HIS A 183 -13.67 -7.73 0.59
N ARG A 184 -14.97 -7.56 0.32
CA ARG A 184 -15.92 -6.95 1.25
C ARG A 184 -15.96 -7.70 2.58
N SER A 185 -15.86 -9.03 2.55
CA SER A 185 -15.84 -9.84 3.77
C SER A 185 -14.65 -9.51 4.67
N ASN A 186 -13.47 -9.23 4.10
CA ASN A 186 -12.31 -8.74 4.86
C ASN A 186 -12.55 -7.34 5.42
N ILE A 187 -13.02 -6.40 4.59
CA ILE A 187 -13.30 -5.01 5.00
C ILE A 187 -14.30 -4.98 6.15
N LEU A 188 -15.33 -5.83 6.13
CA LEU A 188 -16.39 -5.87 7.14
C LEU A 188 -16.16 -6.91 8.25
N ASN A 189 -15.00 -7.57 8.29
CA ASN A 189 -14.70 -8.53 9.34
C ASN A 189 -14.56 -7.82 10.69
N GLY A 190 -15.44 -8.15 11.63
CA GLY A 190 -15.48 -7.56 12.97
C GLY A 190 -14.34 -7.99 13.90
N ASN A 191 -13.59 -9.03 13.55
CA ASN A 191 -12.48 -9.54 14.38
C ASN A 191 -11.20 -8.69 14.23
N TYR A 192 -10.99 -8.08 13.07
CA TYR A 192 -9.81 -7.25 12.85
C TYR A 192 -9.84 -5.99 13.72
N THR A 193 -8.66 -5.60 14.20
CA THR A 193 -8.46 -4.44 15.09
C THR A 193 -7.57 -3.38 14.46
N SER A 194 -6.75 -3.77 13.50
CA SER A 194 -5.76 -2.91 12.86
C SER A 194 -5.69 -3.17 11.36
N MET A 195 -5.33 -2.14 10.61
CA MET A 195 -4.92 -2.28 9.22
C MET A 195 -3.80 -1.34 8.83
N GLY A 196 -3.17 -1.63 7.70
CA GLY A 196 -2.45 -0.66 6.90
C GLY A 196 -2.81 -0.82 5.43
N ALA A 197 -2.83 0.28 4.69
CA ALA A 197 -3.01 0.29 3.24
C ALA A 197 -1.69 0.69 2.60
N GLY A 198 -1.34 0.09 1.47
CA GLY A 198 -0.14 0.42 0.72
C GLY A 198 -0.41 0.48 -0.77
N SER A 199 0.26 1.39 -1.48
CA SER A 199 0.07 1.59 -2.90
C SER A 199 1.38 1.75 -3.65
N ALA A 200 1.33 1.53 -4.96
CA ALA A 200 2.44 1.75 -5.85
C ALA A 200 1.93 2.19 -7.22
N PHE A 201 2.63 3.14 -7.85
CA PHE A 201 2.30 3.62 -9.19
C PHE A 201 3.34 3.19 -10.23
N SER A 202 2.88 2.88 -11.44
CA SER A 202 3.71 2.72 -12.64
C SER A 202 3.05 3.36 -13.85
N SER A 203 3.78 4.20 -14.58
CA SER A 203 3.28 4.84 -15.80
C SER A 203 3.00 3.85 -16.94
N ASN A 204 3.62 2.67 -16.90
CA ASN A 204 3.39 1.60 -17.87
C ASN A 204 3.73 0.26 -17.22
N TRP A 205 2.70 -0.46 -16.80
CA TRP A 205 2.84 -1.76 -16.17
C TRP A 205 2.41 -2.89 -17.09
N SER A 206 3.06 -4.04 -16.94
CA SER A 206 2.66 -5.29 -17.59
C SER A 206 2.92 -6.41 -16.61
N CYS A 207 2.21 -7.52 -16.77
CA CYS A 207 2.32 -8.66 -15.87
C CYS A 207 2.15 -9.98 -16.62
N SER A 208 2.37 -11.09 -15.92
CA SER A 208 1.89 -12.41 -16.37
C SER A 208 0.38 -12.46 -16.68
N CYS A 209 -0.39 -11.50 -16.16
CA CYS A 209 -1.81 -11.29 -16.45
C CYS A 209 -2.12 -10.50 -17.73
N GLY A 210 -1.13 -9.93 -18.42
CA GLY A 210 -1.32 -9.17 -19.67
C GLY A 210 -0.69 -7.77 -19.64
N GLY A 211 -1.18 -6.89 -20.52
CA GLY A 211 -0.74 -5.51 -20.67
C GLY A 211 -0.30 -5.15 -22.11
N PRO A 212 0.19 -3.92 -22.35
CA PRO A 212 0.53 -2.90 -21.36
C PRO A 212 -0.70 -2.21 -20.73
N TYR A 213 -0.56 -1.84 -19.46
CA TYR A 213 -1.51 -1.08 -18.65
C TYR A 213 -0.90 0.29 -18.34
N PRO A 214 -1.35 1.37 -19.00
CA PRO A 214 -0.82 2.71 -18.77
C PRO A 214 -1.33 3.29 -17.45
N ASN A 215 -0.50 4.06 -16.74
CA ASN A 215 -0.86 4.72 -15.47
C ASN A 215 -1.53 3.76 -14.47
N ALA A 216 -0.86 2.66 -14.17
CA ALA A 216 -1.34 1.62 -13.28
C ALA A 216 -1.03 1.96 -11.82
N TRP A 217 -2.05 1.87 -10.98
CA TRP A 217 -1.95 1.88 -9.53
C TRP A 217 -2.22 0.49 -8.98
N MET A 218 -1.33 0.00 -8.13
CA MET A 218 -1.47 -1.24 -7.37
C MET A 218 -1.75 -0.89 -5.92
N PHE A 219 -2.69 -1.58 -5.29
CA PHE A 219 -3.10 -1.38 -3.90
C PHE A 219 -3.11 -2.70 -3.14
N SER A 220 -2.82 -2.60 -1.85
CA SER A 220 -3.00 -3.67 -0.87
C SER A 220 -3.60 -3.12 0.42
N GLU A 221 -4.45 -3.91 1.07
CA GLU A 221 -4.91 -3.70 2.43
C GLU A 221 -4.52 -4.89 3.30
N GLU A 222 -3.76 -4.62 4.35
CA GLU A 222 -3.32 -5.62 5.31
C GLU A 222 -4.11 -5.49 6.59
N PHE A 223 -4.86 -6.52 6.96
CA PHE A 223 -5.70 -6.56 8.14
C PHE A 223 -5.11 -7.48 9.21
N ALA A 224 -5.23 -7.08 10.47
CA ALA A 224 -4.87 -7.95 11.58
C ALA A 224 -5.78 -7.76 12.80
N GLN A 225 -6.15 -8.87 13.42
CA GLN A 225 -6.58 -8.93 14.81
C GLN A 225 -5.33 -9.07 15.68
N LEU A 226 -4.78 -7.94 16.12
CA LEU A 226 -3.57 -7.96 16.94
C LEU A 226 -3.85 -8.68 18.26
N ALA A 227 -2.92 -9.54 18.68
CA ALA A 227 -2.95 -10.06 20.04
C ALA A 227 -2.83 -8.86 20.99
N SER A 228 -3.80 -8.66 21.88
CA SER A 228 -3.75 -7.57 22.85
C SER A 228 -2.41 -7.60 23.57
N SER A 229 -1.59 -6.56 23.38
CA SER A 229 -0.45 -6.36 24.26
C SER A 229 -1.02 -6.29 25.67
N SER A 230 -0.51 -7.11 26.59
CA SER A 230 -0.81 -6.91 28.00
C SER A 230 -0.53 -5.45 28.33
N PRO A 231 -1.38 -4.75 29.10
CA PRO A 231 -1.11 -3.38 29.50
C PRO A 231 0.31 -3.30 30.07
N PRO A 232 1.06 -2.22 29.77
CA PRO A 232 2.35 -1.99 30.43
C PRO A 232 2.15 -2.18 31.95
N PRO A 233 3.03 -2.90 32.66
CA PRO A 233 2.91 -3.04 34.10
C PRO A 233 2.76 -1.64 34.70
N PRO A 234 1.84 -1.43 35.66
CA PRO A 234 1.61 -0.12 36.24
C PRO A 234 2.94 0.47 36.69
N PRO A 235 3.20 1.77 36.45
CA PRO A 235 4.45 2.40 36.86
C PRO A 235 4.65 2.11 38.35
N ARG A 236 5.84 1.60 38.70
CA ARG A 236 6.17 1.29 40.10
C ARG A 236 5.80 2.50 40.96
N PRO A 237 5.07 2.31 42.07
CA PRO A 237 4.76 3.41 42.98
C PRO A 237 6.06 4.16 43.30
N ARG A 238 6.07 5.45 43.00
CA ARG A 238 7.18 6.31 43.39
C ARG A 238 7.35 6.18 44.91
N PRO A 239 8.57 5.99 45.43
CA PRO A 239 8.79 5.97 46.87
C PRO A 239 8.09 7.17 47.51
N ALA A 240 7.27 6.92 48.53
CA ALA A 240 6.54 7.97 49.21
C ALA A 240 7.54 9.08 49.62
N PRO A 241 7.22 10.37 49.38
CA PRO A 241 8.04 11.46 49.88
C PRO A 241 8.26 11.28 51.38
N ARG A 242 9.51 11.36 51.81
CA ARG A 242 9.89 11.31 53.22
C ARG A 242 9.03 12.35 53.98
N PRO A 243 8.39 11.98 55.10
CA PRO A 243 7.59 12.93 55.87
C PRO A 243 8.39 14.20 56.16
N ALA A 244 7.83 15.35 55.82
CA ALA A 244 8.42 16.63 56.17
C ALA A 244 8.60 16.72 57.70
N PRO A 245 9.69 17.33 58.19
CA PRO A 245 9.86 17.57 59.62
C PRO A 245 8.66 18.34 60.18
N ARG A 246 8.14 17.87 61.31
CA ARG A 246 7.04 18.50 62.02
C ARG A 246 7.45 19.93 62.40
N PRO A 247 6.64 20.97 62.11
CA PRO A 247 6.96 22.33 62.53
C PRO A 247 7.00 22.39 64.06
N VAL A 248 8.11 22.89 64.60
CA VAL A 248 8.20 23.27 66.01
C VAL A 248 7.46 24.60 66.13
N PHE A 249 6.34 24.60 66.87
CA PHE A 249 5.60 25.82 67.17
C PHE A 249 6.47 26.72 68.07
N ALA A 250 7.01 27.79 67.50
CA ALA A 250 7.51 28.92 68.28
C ALA A 250 6.32 29.83 68.63
N ASN A 251 6.21 30.18 69.90
CA ASN A 251 5.16 31.02 70.47
C ASN A 251 5.04 32.36 69.72
N ALA A 252 3.85 32.66 69.20
CA ALA A 252 3.46 33.99 68.73
C ALA A 252 2.42 34.61 69.68
N PRO A 253 2.42 35.95 69.91
CA PRO A 253 1.55 36.57 70.90
C PRO A 253 0.09 36.60 70.47
N ARG A 254 -0.81 36.33 71.43
CA ARG A 254 -2.26 36.54 71.32
C ARG A 254 -2.53 38.04 71.20
N ASN A 255 -2.99 38.49 70.04
CA ASN A 255 -3.99 39.56 69.87
C ASN A 255 -4.36 39.69 68.38
N SER A 256 -5.46 39.04 67.99
CA SER A 256 -6.18 39.37 66.76
C SER A 256 -7.68 39.25 67.05
N PRO A 257 -8.54 40.16 66.55
CA PRO A 257 -9.98 40.14 66.83
C PRO A 257 -10.65 38.92 66.21
N ALA A 258 -11.70 38.43 66.86
CA ALA A 258 -12.48 37.28 66.40
C ALA A 258 -13.18 37.58 65.05
N PRO A 259 -13.22 36.63 64.10
CA PRO A 259 -13.94 36.80 62.84
C PRO A 259 -15.46 36.81 63.07
N PRO A 260 -16.23 37.52 62.22
CA PRO A 260 -17.68 37.61 62.35
C PRO A 260 -18.38 36.26 62.04
N PRO A 261 -19.60 36.04 62.55
CA PRO A 261 -20.33 34.78 62.36
C PRO A 261 -20.66 34.51 60.88
N PRO A 262 -20.71 33.25 60.44
CA PRO A 262 -21.14 32.91 59.09
C PRO A 262 -22.63 33.28 58.86
N ALA A 263 -22.93 33.86 57.70
CA ALA A 263 -24.30 34.13 57.27
C ALA A 263 -25.06 32.81 57.01
N GLN A 264 -26.31 32.73 57.48
CA GLN A 264 -27.20 31.61 57.21
C GLN A 264 -27.62 31.58 55.73
N PRO A 265 -27.54 30.43 55.04
CA PRO A 265 -28.08 30.29 53.70
C PRO A 265 -29.63 30.25 53.72
N PRO A 266 -30.31 30.77 52.68
CA PRO A 266 -31.77 30.76 52.61
C PRO A 266 -32.32 29.35 52.37
N ALA A 267 -33.47 29.07 52.99
CA ALA A 267 -34.20 27.81 52.87
C ALA A 267 -34.53 27.50 51.41
N THR A 268 -34.05 26.34 50.93
CA THR A 268 -34.37 25.83 49.60
C THR A 268 -35.58 24.91 49.68
N THR A 269 -36.51 25.14 48.76
CA THR A 269 -37.81 24.51 48.58
C THR A 269 -37.75 23.02 48.22
N ALA A 270 -38.87 22.34 48.45
CA ALA A 270 -39.10 20.90 48.31
C ALA A 270 -38.76 20.30 46.92
N PRO A 271 -38.52 18.96 46.83
CA PRO A 271 -38.14 18.30 45.59
C PRO A 271 -39.29 18.27 44.57
N ALA A 272 -38.99 18.66 43.32
CA ALA A 272 -39.87 18.45 42.17
C ALA A 272 -39.91 16.96 41.78
N LEU A 273 -41.10 16.46 41.45
CA LEU A 273 -41.36 15.10 41.01
C LEU A 273 -40.62 14.78 39.68
N ALA A 274 -40.10 13.56 39.59
CA ALA A 274 -39.41 13.03 38.41
C ALA A 274 -40.34 12.96 37.18
N PRO A 275 -39.83 13.21 35.95
CA PRO A 275 -40.60 13.01 34.74
C PRO A 275 -40.77 11.52 34.41
N THR A 276 -41.99 11.14 34.04
CA THR A 276 -42.40 9.82 33.55
C THR A 276 -41.60 9.40 32.30
N PRO A 277 -41.16 8.13 32.17
CA PRO A 277 -40.51 7.66 30.95
C PRO A 277 -41.48 7.60 29.76
N THR A 278 -41.04 8.13 28.62
CA THR A 278 -41.71 8.02 27.31
C THR A 278 -41.80 6.55 26.88
N PRO A 279 -42.94 6.05 26.35
CA PRO A 279 -43.04 4.68 25.88
C PRO A 279 -42.16 4.44 24.63
N THR A 280 -41.46 3.31 24.63
CA THR A 280 -40.71 2.77 23.48
C THR A 280 -41.69 2.38 22.37
N PRO A 281 -41.46 2.72 21.09
CA PRO A 281 -42.33 2.28 20.02
C PRO A 281 -42.19 0.77 19.79
N THR A 282 -43.33 0.06 19.85
CA THR A 282 -43.47 -1.34 19.45
C THR A 282 -43.14 -1.49 17.96
N PRO A 283 -42.27 -2.43 17.54
CA PRO A 283 -42.01 -2.67 16.13
C PRO A 283 -43.25 -3.25 15.46
N THR A 284 -43.73 -2.58 14.41
CA THR A 284 -44.78 -3.06 13.52
C THR A 284 -44.34 -4.36 12.85
N PRO A 285 -45.17 -5.43 12.81
CA PRO A 285 -44.84 -6.64 12.08
C PRO A 285 -44.75 -6.35 10.57
N ILE A 286 -43.62 -6.70 9.96
CA ILE A 286 -43.42 -6.66 8.51
C ILE A 286 -44.40 -7.65 7.88
N PRO A 287 -45.24 -7.26 6.90
CA PRO A 287 -46.16 -8.18 6.25
C PRO A 287 -45.39 -9.31 5.56
N ALA A 288 -45.89 -10.53 5.70
CA ALA A 288 -45.33 -11.79 5.21
C ALA A 288 -45.34 -11.97 3.68
N ALA A 289 -45.10 -10.89 2.92
CA ALA A 289 -45.00 -10.89 1.46
C ALA A 289 -43.57 -10.59 0.95
N LEU A 290 -42.58 -10.52 1.84
CA LEU A 290 -41.15 -10.41 1.50
C LEU A 290 -40.39 -11.68 1.94
N GLN A 291 -40.99 -12.85 1.75
CA GLN A 291 -40.23 -14.09 1.75
C GLN A 291 -39.29 -14.04 0.56
N ALA A 292 -37.99 -14.18 0.84
CA ALA A 292 -36.92 -14.23 -0.14
C ALA A 292 -37.16 -15.40 -1.11
N SER A 293 -37.88 -15.13 -2.20
CA SER A 293 -37.80 -15.94 -3.39
C SER A 293 -36.35 -15.92 -3.87
N ALA A 294 -35.80 -17.11 -4.05
CA ALA A 294 -34.45 -17.37 -4.52
C ALA A 294 -34.04 -16.41 -5.64
N VAL A 295 -33.21 -15.43 -5.29
CA VAL A 295 -32.51 -14.60 -6.27
C VAL A 295 -31.40 -15.49 -6.84
N PRO A 296 -31.31 -15.67 -8.17
CA PRO A 296 -30.19 -16.39 -8.77
C PRO A 296 -28.89 -15.69 -8.36
N ALA A 297 -27.86 -16.46 -8.02
CA ALA A 297 -26.54 -15.90 -7.76
C ALA A 297 -26.14 -14.96 -8.92
N PRO A 298 -25.70 -13.72 -8.65
CA PRO A 298 -25.31 -12.81 -9.71
C PRO A 298 -24.13 -13.38 -10.51
N PRO A 299 -24.04 -13.07 -11.80
CA PRO A 299 -22.94 -13.55 -12.64
C PRO A 299 -21.60 -13.08 -12.07
N THR A 300 -20.62 -13.98 -12.06
CA THR A 300 -19.23 -13.70 -11.68
C THR A 300 -18.63 -12.68 -12.65
N TYR A 301 -18.75 -11.38 -12.34
CA TYR A 301 -17.97 -10.36 -13.02
C TYR A 301 -16.53 -10.50 -12.51
N GLN A 302 -15.67 -11.08 -13.36
CA GLN A 302 -14.23 -10.92 -13.21
C GLN A 302 -13.92 -9.45 -13.49
N TYR A 303 -13.88 -8.63 -12.43
CA TYR A 303 -13.34 -7.29 -12.54
C TYR A 303 -11.85 -7.42 -12.84
N PRO A 304 -11.38 -6.99 -14.03
CA PRO A 304 -9.97 -7.07 -14.35
C PRO A 304 -9.21 -6.29 -13.28
N GLY A 305 -8.34 -7.00 -12.55
CA GLY A 305 -7.50 -6.42 -11.50
C GLY A 305 -7.98 -6.53 -10.07
N LEU A 306 -8.98 -7.37 -9.79
CA LEU A 306 -9.23 -7.91 -8.46
C LEU A 306 -8.95 -9.42 -8.46
N LEU A 307 -8.26 -9.93 -7.44
CA LEU A 307 -8.12 -11.37 -7.24
C LEU A 307 -8.87 -11.79 -5.98
N PRO A 308 -9.73 -12.82 -6.05
CA PRO A 308 -10.46 -13.29 -4.87
C PRO A 308 -9.46 -13.72 -3.79
N SER A 309 -9.84 -13.50 -2.53
CA SER A 309 -9.03 -13.88 -1.36
C SER A 309 -9.00 -15.41 -1.10
N SER A 310 -9.36 -16.25 -2.07
CA SER A 310 -9.56 -17.69 -1.91
C SER A 310 -8.23 -18.48 -1.97
N VAL A 311 -8.03 -19.52 -1.15
CA VAL A 311 -8.93 -20.67 -0.95
C VAL A 311 -8.98 -21.11 0.51
N GLU A 312 -10.19 -21.15 1.10
CA GLU A 312 -10.46 -21.38 2.54
C GLU A 312 -9.83 -20.29 3.43
N SER A 313 -10.56 -19.78 4.42
CA SER A 313 -9.92 -19.14 5.57
C SER A 313 -8.75 -20.06 5.97
N VAL A 314 -7.49 -19.65 5.77
CA VAL A 314 -6.34 -20.50 6.16
C VAL A 314 -6.60 -20.83 7.61
N LEU A 315 -6.96 -22.11 7.84
CA LEU A 315 -7.71 -22.65 8.98
C LEU A 315 -7.48 -21.87 10.26
N GLU A 316 -8.53 -21.74 11.09
CA GLU A 316 -8.38 -21.94 12.55
C GLU A 316 -6.96 -22.38 12.89
N ALA A 317 -6.07 -21.46 13.28
CA ALA A 317 -4.71 -21.83 13.68
C ALA A 317 -4.77 -22.45 15.09
N PHE A 318 -5.67 -23.42 15.23
CA PHE A 318 -5.63 -24.59 16.08
C PHE A 318 -5.49 -25.79 15.15
N LEU A 319 -4.26 -26.18 14.85
CA LEU A 319 -3.93 -27.59 14.92
C LEU A 319 -2.97 -27.78 16.07
N LEU A 320 -3.40 -28.66 16.96
CA LEU A 320 -2.80 -29.10 18.20
C LEU A 320 -1.30 -29.42 18.06
N PHE A 321 -0.61 -29.17 19.18
CA PHE A 321 0.78 -29.48 19.54
C PHE A 321 1.82 -28.40 19.26
#